data_AF-A0A256YT83-F1
#
_entry.id   AF-A0A256YT83-F1
#
_cell.length_a   1.000
_cell.length_b   1.000
_cell.length_c   1.000
_cell.angle_alpha   90.00
_cell.angle_beta   90.00
_cell.angle_gamma   90.00
#
_symmetry.space_group_name_H-M   'P 1'
#
loop_
_entity.id
_entity.type
_entity.pdbx_description
1 polymer ?
#
loop_
_entity_poly.entity_id
_entity_poly.type
_entity_poly.pdbx_seq_one_letter_code
_entity_poly.pdbx_strand_id
1 'polypeptide(L)'
;MLKNNLWVYFIFIFSLFIAIYLNLFVLFFCIILVLFEKCIIGRINVIPGVEFTTICTILVTLAYGWQVGVIFCIFFVTFLPLIINFYIGEKIPTVRQEIFSISFANFVDIFSVLMIHYLKNLELIYIVTIILIFKHLINNLKGKISDTNFVPDYAGIFLNLLFNLLLVFLLYPLWLYVLSL
;
A
#
# COMPACT_ATOMS: atom_id res chain seq x y z
N MET A 1 -18.83 -26.35 13.01
CA MET A 1 -18.43 -25.00 13.46
C MET A 1 -18.33 -24.06 12.26
N LEU A 2 -19.43 -23.90 11.50
CA LEU A 2 -19.44 -23.33 10.14
C LEU A 2 -20.82 -22.71 9.81
N LYS A 3 -21.45 -22.07 10.81
CA LYS A 3 -22.85 -21.65 10.73
C LYS A 3 -23.02 -20.24 11.29
N ASN A 4 -22.26 -19.26 10.78
CA ASN A 4 -22.64 -17.83 10.88
C ASN A 4 -21.82 -16.83 10.02
N ASN A 5 -21.18 -17.24 8.93
CA ASN A 5 -20.36 -16.30 8.12
C ASN A 5 -21.13 -15.63 6.98
N LEU A 6 -22.39 -16.00 6.73
CA LEU A 6 -23.22 -15.46 5.65
C LEU A 6 -23.46 -13.95 5.79
N TRP A 7 -23.60 -13.46 7.02
CA TRP A 7 -23.72 -12.04 7.32
C TRP A 7 -22.46 -11.25 7.00
N VAL A 8 -21.27 -11.85 7.15
CA VAL A 8 -19.99 -11.20 6.81
C VAL A 8 -19.89 -11.00 5.30
N TYR A 9 -20.26 -12.01 4.51
CA TYR A 9 -20.31 -11.89 3.05
C TYR A 9 -21.37 -10.88 2.60
N PHE A 10 -22.54 -10.86 3.26
CA PHE A 10 -23.59 -9.88 2.96
C PHE A 10 -23.15 -8.45 3.28
N ILE A 11 -22.51 -8.21 4.43
CA ILE A 11 -21.94 -6.91 4.80
C ILE A 11 -20.85 -6.49 3.80
N PHE A 12 -20.00 -7.43 3.37
CA PHE A 12 -18.96 -7.15 2.38
C PHE A 12 -19.56 -6.74 1.03
N ILE A 13 -20.51 -7.52 0.50
CA ILE A 13 -21.21 -7.21 -0.76
C ILE A 13 -21.97 -5.90 -0.64
N PHE A 14 -22.66 -5.65 0.47
CA PHE A 14 -23.41 -4.42 0.71
C PHE A 14 -22.47 -3.20 0.81
N SER A 15 -21.32 -3.33 1.48
CA SER A 15 -20.30 -2.28 1.54
C SER A 15 -19.70 -1.97 0.16
N LEU A 16 -19.58 -3.00 -0.70
CA LEU A 16 -19.11 -2.87 -2.08
C LEU A 16 -20.14 -2.11 -2.94
N PHE A 17 -21.44 -2.43 -2.79
CA PHE A 17 -22.52 -1.68 -3.44
C PHE A 17 -22.61 -0.22 -2.98
N ILE A 18 -22.45 0.04 -1.68
CA ILE A 18 -22.39 1.42 -1.15
C ILE A 18 -21.17 2.15 -1.69
N ALA A 19 -20.01 1.50 -1.75
CA ALA A 19 -18.79 2.09 -2.28
C ALA A 19 -18.94 2.47 -3.76
N ILE A 20 -19.58 1.61 -4.58
CA ILE A 20 -19.90 1.95 -5.97
C ILE A 20 -20.88 3.13 -6.03
N TYR A 21 -21.95 3.11 -5.23
CA TYR A 21 -22.97 4.16 -5.22
C TYR A 21 -22.42 5.55 -4.81
N LEU A 22 -21.40 5.57 -3.95
CA LEU A 22 -20.77 6.81 -3.47
C LEU A 22 -19.54 7.23 -4.30
N ASN A 23 -19.25 6.59 -5.44
CA ASN A 23 -18.00 6.76 -6.20
C ASN A 23 -16.73 6.56 -5.34
N LEU A 24 -16.81 5.70 -4.32
CA LEU A 24 -15.73 5.31 -3.41
C LEU A 24 -15.11 3.96 -3.79
N PHE A 25 -15.36 3.48 -5.02
CA PHE A 25 -14.92 2.17 -5.47
C PHE A 25 -13.39 2.02 -5.44
N VAL A 26 -12.65 3.03 -5.92
CA VAL A 26 -11.17 3.04 -5.87
C VAL A 26 -10.69 2.88 -4.44
N LEU A 27 -11.30 3.61 -3.49
CA LEU A 27 -10.91 3.56 -2.09
C LEU A 27 -11.15 2.15 -1.51
N PHE A 28 -12.33 1.58 -1.73
CA PHE A 28 -12.68 0.25 -1.22
C PHE A 28 -11.77 -0.84 -1.79
N PHE A 29 -11.54 -0.82 -3.10
CA PHE A 29 -10.64 -1.74 -3.77
C PHE A 29 -9.20 -1.63 -3.22
N CYS A 30 -8.71 -0.40 -3.03
CA CYS A 30 -7.39 -0.17 -2.48
C CYS A 30 -7.26 -0.66 -1.03
N ILE A 31 -8.29 -0.47 -0.19
CA ILE A 31 -8.30 -1.02 1.18
C ILE A 31 -8.16 -2.54 1.16
N ILE A 32 -8.90 -3.23 0.29
CA ILE A 32 -8.82 -4.70 0.18
C ILE A 32 -7.41 -5.15 -0.19
N LEU A 33 -6.80 -4.53 -1.20
CA LEU A 33 -5.45 -4.88 -1.63
C LEU A 33 -4.41 -4.64 -0.52
N VAL A 34 -4.52 -3.53 0.21
CA VAL A 34 -3.65 -3.22 1.34
C VAL A 34 -3.79 -4.24 2.47
N LEU A 35 -5.02 -4.63 2.81
CA LEU A 35 -5.26 -5.68 3.80
C LEU A 35 -4.73 -7.04 3.34
N PHE A 36 -4.88 -7.35 2.06
CA PHE A 36 -4.33 -8.57 1.48
C PHE A 36 -2.80 -8.59 1.58
N GLU A 37 -2.13 -7.47 1.29
CA GLU A 37 -0.69 -7.35 1.46
C GLU A 37 -0.28 -7.47 2.93
N LYS A 38 -0.81 -6.62 3.82
CA LYS A 38 -0.31 -6.44 5.19
C LYS A 38 -0.75 -7.52 6.16
N CYS A 39 -1.94 -8.11 5.97
CA CYS A 39 -2.49 -9.10 6.91
C CYS A 39 -2.37 -10.54 6.41
N ILE A 40 -2.19 -10.78 5.10
CA ILE A 40 -2.13 -12.13 4.51
C ILE A 40 -0.77 -12.40 3.89
N ILE A 41 -0.39 -11.68 2.81
CA ILE A 41 0.87 -11.95 2.08
C ILE A 41 2.08 -11.73 2.99
N GLY A 42 2.08 -10.67 3.79
CA GLY A 42 3.17 -10.34 4.72
C GLY A 42 3.46 -11.44 5.74
N ARG A 43 2.55 -12.41 5.92
CA ARG A 43 2.77 -13.59 6.78
C ARG A 43 3.45 -14.75 6.07
N ILE A 44 3.26 -14.84 4.76
CA ILE A 44 3.68 -16.01 3.99
C ILE A 44 5.15 -15.87 3.58
N ASN A 45 5.75 -14.66 3.52
CA ASN A 45 7.18 -14.43 3.21
C ASN A 45 7.72 -15.14 1.94
N VAL A 46 6.85 -15.68 1.08
CA VAL A 46 7.24 -16.54 -0.06
C VAL A 46 7.47 -15.73 -1.35
N ILE A 47 6.89 -14.54 -1.48
CA ILE A 47 6.96 -13.76 -2.72
C ILE A 47 7.71 -12.45 -2.44
N PRO A 48 8.73 -12.10 -3.25
CA PRO A 48 9.33 -10.76 -3.18
C PRO A 48 8.26 -9.70 -3.45
N GLY A 49 7.85 -9.06 -2.35
CA GLY A 49 7.40 -7.67 -2.25
C GLY A 49 6.41 -7.17 -3.30
N VAL A 50 5.21 -7.74 -3.38
CA VAL A 50 4.12 -7.02 -4.07
C VAL A 50 3.85 -5.72 -3.31
N GLU A 51 4.11 -4.57 -3.92
CA GLU A 51 3.93 -3.26 -3.29
C GLU A 51 2.53 -2.70 -3.54
N PHE A 52 1.50 -3.47 -3.16
CA PHE A 52 0.10 -3.04 -3.31
C PHE A 52 -0.17 -1.74 -2.58
N THR A 53 0.42 -1.53 -1.41
CA THR A 53 0.38 -0.25 -0.68
C THR A 53 0.85 0.92 -1.53
N THR A 54 1.98 0.79 -2.23
CA THR A 54 2.49 1.84 -3.11
C THR A 54 1.52 2.11 -4.26
N ILE A 55 1.04 1.06 -4.92
CA ILE A 55 0.09 1.17 -6.05
C ILE A 55 -1.24 1.80 -5.57
N CYS A 56 -1.78 1.35 -4.45
CA CYS A 56 -3.02 1.85 -3.87
C CYS A 56 -2.91 3.31 -3.44
N THR A 57 -1.79 3.72 -2.85
CA THR A 57 -1.54 5.13 -2.51
C THR A 57 -1.53 6.00 -3.77
N ILE A 58 -0.95 5.52 -4.87
CA ILE A 58 -1.00 6.21 -6.18
C ILE A 58 -2.44 6.34 -6.66
N LEU A 59 -3.19 5.23 -6.73
CA LEU A 59 -4.56 5.22 -7.24
C LEU A 59 -5.50 6.13 -6.43
N VAL A 60 -5.47 6.03 -5.10
CA VAL A 60 -6.30 6.86 -4.21
C VAL A 60 -5.95 8.34 -4.35
N THR A 61 -4.67 8.67 -4.46
CA THR A 61 -4.23 10.07 -4.60
C THR A 61 -4.63 10.65 -5.95
N LEU A 62 -4.55 9.86 -7.03
CA LEU A 62 -4.97 10.29 -8.36
C LEU A 62 -6.48 10.46 -8.46
N ALA A 63 -7.26 9.55 -7.85
CA ALA A 63 -8.72 9.57 -7.91
C ALA A 63 -9.34 10.67 -7.02
N TYR A 64 -8.84 10.85 -5.79
CA TYR A 64 -9.50 11.68 -4.77
C TYR A 64 -8.66 12.87 -4.27
N GLY A 65 -7.42 13.02 -4.75
CA GLY A 65 -6.53 14.10 -4.35
C GLY A 65 -5.68 13.80 -3.12
N TRP A 66 -4.79 14.73 -2.79
CA TRP A 66 -3.74 14.53 -1.79
C TRP A 66 -4.28 14.42 -0.36
N GLN A 67 -5.35 15.15 -0.02
CA GLN A 67 -5.93 15.09 1.33
C GLN A 67 -6.43 13.68 1.66
N VAL A 68 -7.14 13.07 0.71
CA VAL A 68 -7.65 11.69 0.84
C VAL A 68 -6.50 10.69 0.80
N GLY A 69 -5.49 10.91 -0.04
CA GLY A 69 -4.26 10.10 -0.06
C GLY A 69 -3.53 10.08 1.29
N VAL A 70 -3.41 11.23 1.98
CA VAL A 70 -2.80 11.31 3.31
C VAL A 70 -3.62 10.55 4.35
N ILE A 71 -4.94 10.76 4.36
CA ILE A 71 -5.86 10.02 5.25
C ILE A 71 -5.73 8.52 5.00
N PHE A 72 -5.60 8.11 3.73
CA PHE A 72 -5.44 6.71 3.36
C PHE A 72 -4.16 6.09 3.91
N CYS A 73 -3.02 6.77 3.81
CA CYS A 73 -1.76 6.29 4.37
C CYS A 73 -1.83 6.14 5.91
N ILE A 74 -2.40 7.13 6.59
CA ILE A 74 -2.48 7.12 8.06
C ILE A 74 -3.45 6.03 8.53
N PHE A 75 -4.69 6.03 8.04
CA PHE A 75 -5.74 5.15 8.56
C PHE A 75 -5.72 3.76 7.93
N PHE A 76 -5.74 3.68 6.61
CA PHE A 76 -5.95 2.40 5.91
C PHE A 76 -4.67 1.61 5.69
N VAL A 77 -3.52 2.27 5.53
CA VAL A 77 -2.23 1.59 5.40
C VAL A 77 -1.61 1.25 6.76
N THR A 78 -1.83 2.07 7.80
CA THR A 78 -1.20 1.85 9.11
C THR A 78 -2.16 1.36 10.19
N PHE A 79 -3.15 2.17 10.58
CA PHE A 79 -3.97 1.85 11.75
C PHE A 79 -4.85 0.61 11.52
N LEU A 80 -5.48 0.50 10.35
CA LEU A 80 -6.39 -0.60 10.08
C LEU A 80 -5.67 -1.98 10.08
N PRO A 81 -4.53 -2.17 9.38
CA PRO A 81 -3.76 -3.40 9.48
C PRO A 81 -3.26 -3.68 10.90
N LEU A 82 -2.81 -2.65 11.64
CA LEU A 82 -2.38 -2.80 13.04
C LEU A 82 -3.50 -3.33 13.93
N ILE A 83 -4.72 -2.78 13.80
CA ILE A 83 -5.89 -3.22 14.56
C ILE A 83 -6.24 -4.67 14.22
N ILE A 84 -6.29 -5.02 12.93
CA ILE A 84 -6.61 -6.37 12.47
C ILE A 84 -5.57 -7.38 12.98
N ASN A 85 -4.28 -7.07 12.84
CA ASN A 85 -3.21 -7.94 13.32
C ASN A 85 -3.24 -8.11 14.83
N PHE A 86 -3.55 -7.06 15.59
CA PHE A 86 -3.77 -7.15 17.04
C PHE A 86 -4.91 -8.11 17.40
N TYR A 87 -6.06 -8.03 16.69
CA TYR A 87 -7.17 -8.97 16.90
C TYR A 87 -6.82 -10.42 16.54
N ILE A 88 -5.89 -10.63 15.61
CA ILE A 88 -5.39 -11.96 15.24
C ILE A 88 -4.35 -12.47 16.27
N GLY A 89 -3.94 -11.64 17.23
CA GLY A 89 -3.03 -12.01 18.32
C GLY A 89 -1.57 -11.61 18.12
N GLU A 90 -1.26 -10.77 17.12
CA GLU A 90 0.08 -10.21 16.97
C GLU A 90 0.35 -9.15 18.05
N LYS A 91 1.59 -9.13 18.57
CA LYS A 91 2.00 -8.14 19.55
C LYS A 91 2.07 -6.77 18.90
N ILE A 92 1.49 -5.78 19.57
CA ILE A 92 1.66 -4.38 19.18
C ILE A 92 3.16 -4.05 19.32
N PRO A 93 3.76 -3.37 18.33
CA PRO A 93 5.14 -2.92 18.41
C PRO A 93 5.30 -2.02 19.63
N THR A 94 6.16 -2.44 20.56
CA THR A 94 6.42 -1.75 21.84
C THR A 94 7.87 -1.30 21.93
N VAL A 95 8.73 -1.82 21.07
CA VAL A 95 10.16 -1.47 21.02
C VAL A 95 10.32 -0.19 20.22
N ARG A 96 11.10 0.75 20.74
CA ARG A 96 11.36 2.06 20.10
C ARG A 96 11.81 1.95 18.64
N GLN A 97 12.60 0.92 18.32
CA GLN A 97 13.10 0.68 16.97
C GLN A 97 11.99 0.24 16.00
N GLU A 98 11.03 -0.57 16.45
CA GLU A 98 9.86 -0.97 15.67
C GLU A 98 8.95 0.24 15.44
N ILE A 99 8.71 1.05 16.47
CA ILE A 99 7.92 2.30 16.36
C ILE A 99 8.58 3.25 15.36
N PHE A 100 9.89 3.48 15.47
CA PHE A 100 10.63 4.29 14.51
C PHE A 100 10.50 3.74 13.08
N SER A 101 10.53 2.42 12.93
CA SER A 101 10.42 1.80 11.61
C SER A 101 9.08 2.06 10.94
N ILE A 102 7.99 1.99 11.70
CA ILE A 102 6.60 2.22 11.25
C ILE A 102 6.38 3.71 10.98
N SER A 103 6.80 4.58 11.91
CA SER A 103 6.67 6.03 11.73
C SER A 103 7.44 6.53 10.51
N PHE A 104 8.63 5.99 10.26
CA PHE A 104 9.40 6.32 9.06
C PHE A 104 8.71 5.84 7.78
N ALA A 105 8.21 4.60 7.75
CA ALA A 105 7.48 4.09 6.60
C ALA A 105 6.25 4.97 6.27
N ASN A 106 5.50 5.36 7.30
CA ASN A 106 4.36 6.28 7.15
C ASN A 106 4.76 7.65 6.62
N PHE A 107 5.87 8.19 7.10
CA PHE A 107 6.41 9.46 6.59
C PHE A 107 6.72 9.36 5.09
N VAL A 108 7.35 8.26 4.66
CA VAL A 108 7.64 8.01 3.24
C VAL A 108 6.36 7.90 2.41
N ASP A 109 5.34 7.22 2.93
CA ASP A 109 4.04 7.10 2.26
C ASP A 109 3.34 8.46 2.11
N ILE A 110 3.31 9.26 3.16
CA ILE A 110 2.74 10.63 3.12
C ILE A 110 3.53 11.51 2.13
N PHE A 111 4.85 11.43 2.12
CA PHE A 111 5.66 12.17 1.17
C PHE A 111 5.42 11.71 -0.27
N SER A 112 5.20 10.41 -0.47
CA SER A 112 4.84 9.84 -1.77
C SER A 112 3.51 10.43 -2.27
N VAL A 113 2.51 10.62 -1.41
CA VAL A 113 1.25 11.29 -1.77
C VAL A 113 1.49 12.69 -2.34
N LEU A 114 2.36 13.48 -1.72
CA LEU A 114 2.71 14.82 -2.21
C LEU A 114 3.39 14.74 -3.57
N MET A 115 4.36 13.83 -3.74
CA MET A 115 5.00 13.61 -5.05
C MET A 115 3.99 13.21 -6.12
N ILE A 116 3.07 12.27 -5.84
CA ILE A 116 2.03 11.84 -6.77
C ILE A 116 1.14 13.02 -7.16
N HIS A 117 0.77 13.88 -6.22
CA HIS A 117 -0.03 15.08 -6.50
C HIS A 117 0.64 16.01 -7.53
N TYR A 118 1.96 16.20 -7.43
CA TYR A 118 2.72 16.99 -8.40
C TYR A 118 2.92 16.27 -9.74
N LEU A 119 2.99 14.94 -9.73
CA LEU A 119 3.21 14.10 -10.93
C LEU A 119 1.93 13.67 -11.64
N LYS A 120 0.74 14.08 -11.15
CA LYS A 120 -0.58 13.59 -11.61
C LYS A 120 -0.88 13.72 -13.10
N ASN A 121 -0.14 14.56 -13.83
CA ASN A 121 -0.30 14.76 -15.27
C ASN A 121 0.55 13.80 -16.11
N LEU A 122 1.38 12.96 -15.49
CA LEU A 122 2.14 11.92 -16.17
C LEU A 122 1.32 10.64 -16.31
N GLU A 123 1.72 9.77 -17.23
CA GLU A 123 1.10 8.44 -17.33
C GLU A 123 1.37 7.62 -16.06
N LEU A 124 0.40 6.78 -15.68
CA LEU A 124 0.44 5.97 -14.47
C LEU A 124 1.75 5.18 -14.32
N ILE A 125 2.28 4.62 -15.42
CA ILE A 125 3.51 3.82 -15.39
C ILE A 125 4.74 4.64 -14.98
N TYR A 126 4.82 5.91 -15.40
CA TYR A 126 5.90 6.81 -14.99
C TYR A 126 5.75 7.22 -13.53
N ILE A 127 4.53 7.50 -13.08
CA ILE A 127 4.26 7.82 -11.67
C ILE A 127 4.70 6.66 -10.78
N VAL A 128 4.28 5.43 -11.10
CA VAL A 128 4.68 4.21 -10.36
C VAL A 128 6.19 4.06 -10.36
N THR A 129 6.85 4.22 -11.51
CA THR A 129 8.31 4.11 -11.61
C THR A 129 9.02 5.10 -10.68
N ILE A 130 8.66 6.38 -10.72
CA ILE A 130 9.28 7.43 -9.91
C ILE A 130 9.07 7.15 -8.41
N ILE A 131 7.85 6.76 -8.01
CA ILE A 131 7.53 6.51 -6.60
C ILE A 131 8.23 5.25 -6.08
N LEU A 132 8.32 4.17 -6.86
CA LEU A 132 9.06 2.96 -6.47
C LEU A 132 10.55 3.26 -6.28
N ILE A 133 11.17 3.98 -7.23
CA ILE A 133 12.58 4.39 -7.11
C ILE A 133 12.78 5.23 -5.85
N PHE A 134 11.92 6.23 -5.62
CA PHE A 134 11.97 7.07 -4.44
C PHE A 134 11.91 6.25 -3.15
N LYS A 135 10.94 5.34 -3.01
CA LYS A 135 10.77 4.51 -1.82
C LYS A 135 11.99 3.62 -1.56
N HIS A 136 12.51 2.96 -2.59
CA HIS A 136 13.70 2.11 -2.44
C HIS A 136 14.95 2.91 -2.05
N LEU A 137 15.15 4.09 -2.62
CA LEU A 137 16.27 4.97 -2.26
C LEU A 137 16.17 5.42 -0.79
N ILE A 138 15.00 5.85 -0.35
CA ILE A 138 14.79 6.32 1.02
C ILE A 138 14.94 5.17 2.04
N ASN A 139 14.47 3.97 1.70
CA ASN A 139 14.66 2.79 2.55
C ASN A 139 16.14 2.38 2.67
N ASN A 140 16.92 2.48 1.59
CA ASN A 140 18.37 2.27 1.66
C ASN A 140 19.07 3.34 2.50
N LEU A 141 18.65 4.59 2.40
CA LEU A 141 19.18 5.67 3.25
C LEU A 141 18.89 5.41 4.72
N LYS A 142 17.67 4.97 5.06
CA LYS A 142 17.33 4.54 6.42
C LYS A 142 18.25 3.41 6.88
N GLY A 143 18.43 2.36 6.06
CA GLY A 143 19.30 1.23 6.38
C GLY A 143 20.73 1.67 6.70
N LYS A 144 21.29 2.55 5.88
CA LYS A 144 22.63 3.14 6.08
C LYS A 144 22.76 3.98 7.35
N ILE A 145 21.69 4.64 7.78
CA ILE A 145 21.68 5.44 9.02
C ILE A 145 21.51 4.52 10.25
N SER A 146 20.73 3.45 10.11
CA SER A 146 20.39 2.58 11.24
C SER A 146 21.43 1.50 11.54
N ASP A 147 22.22 1.08 10.54
CA ASP A 147 23.11 -0.07 10.66
C ASP A 147 24.52 0.27 10.16
N THR A 148 25.53 0.01 11.01
CA THR A 148 26.92 0.37 10.74
C THR A 148 27.56 -0.51 9.67
N ASN A 149 27.00 -1.70 9.43
CA ASN A 149 27.47 -2.67 8.43
C ASN A 149 26.48 -2.82 7.25
N PHE A 150 25.67 -1.80 6.97
CA PHE A 150 24.67 -1.86 5.92
C PHE A 150 25.28 -2.08 4.53
N VAL A 151 24.91 -3.18 3.87
CA VAL A 151 25.23 -3.45 2.46
C VAL A 151 23.94 -3.28 1.64
N PRO A 152 23.89 -2.31 0.71
CA PRO A 152 22.71 -2.11 -0.13
C PRO A 152 22.51 -3.29 -1.09
N ASP A 153 21.31 -3.88 -1.07
CA ASP A 153 20.91 -4.93 -2.00
C ASP A 153 20.33 -4.33 -3.30
N TYR A 154 21.21 -3.86 -4.19
CA TYR A 154 20.80 -3.28 -5.47
C TYR A 154 20.11 -4.30 -6.39
N ALA A 155 20.47 -5.58 -6.30
CA ALA A 155 19.89 -6.63 -7.14
C ALA A 155 18.44 -6.94 -6.72
N GLY A 156 18.19 -7.06 -5.42
CA GLY A 156 16.84 -7.21 -4.87
C GLY A 156 15.94 -6.03 -5.23
N ILE A 157 16.45 -4.80 -5.13
CA ILE A 157 15.70 -3.59 -5.53
C ILE A 157 15.34 -3.63 -7.02
N PHE A 158 16.30 -3.97 -7.88
CA PHE A 158 16.05 -4.04 -9.31
C PHE A 158 14.98 -5.09 -9.66
N LEU A 159 15.08 -6.28 -9.09
CA LEU A 159 14.10 -7.35 -9.28
C LEU A 159 12.71 -6.94 -8.78
N ASN A 160 12.63 -6.32 -7.60
CA ASN A 160 11.36 -5.88 -7.03
C ASN A 160 10.70 -4.77 -7.86
N LEU A 161 11.50 -3.82 -8.33
CA LEU A 161 11.02 -2.74 -9.19
C LEU A 161 10.52 -3.31 -10.52
N LEU A 162 11.25 -4.23 -11.14
CA LEU A 162 10.85 -4.87 -12.40
C LEU A 162 9.57 -5.69 -12.22
N PHE A 163 9.47 -6.45 -11.13
CA PHE A 163 8.27 -7.24 -10.80
C PHE A 163 7.03 -6.35 -10.61
N ASN A 164 7.14 -5.27 -9.83
CA ASN A 164 6.01 -4.37 -9.58
C ASN A 164 5.61 -3.57 -10.83
N LEU A 165 6.57 -3.15 -11.66
CA LEU A 165 6.27 -2.51 -12.94
C LEU A 165 5.61 -3.47 -13.93
N LEU A 166 6.06 -4.72 -14.00
CA LEU A 166 5.43 -5.75 -14.83
C LEU A 166 3.98 -6.00 -14.39
N LEU A 167 3.72 -6.05 -13.08
CA LEU A 167 2.38 -6.16 -12.54
C LEU A 167 1.50 -4.97 -12.95
N VAL A 168 2.02 -3.74 -12.82
CA VAL A 168 1.29 -2.53 -13.24
C VAL A 168 1.01 -2.53 -14.73
N PHE A 169 1.97 -2.96 -15.55
CA PHE A 169 1.82 -3.05 -16.99
C PHE A 169 0.78 -4.09 -17.41
N LEU A 170 0.85 -5.31 -16.86
CA LEU A 170 -0.08 -6.40 -17.19
C LEU A 170 -1.52 -6.09 -16.77
N LEU A 171 -1.69 -5.41 -15.63
CA LEU A 171 -2.99 -5.01 -15.11
C LEU A 171 -3.37 -3.57 -15.50
N TYR A 172 -2.66 -2.95 -16.44
CA TYR A 172 -2.89 -1.55 -16.86
C TYR A 172 -4.35 -1.23 -17.20
N PRO A 173 -5.07 -2.06 -17.99
CA PRO A 173 -6.48 -1.80 -18.28
C PRO A 173 -7.36 -1.84 -17.02
N LEU A 174 -7.05 -2.72 -16.07
CA LEU A 174 -7.75 -2.80 -14.79
C LEU A 174 -7.54 -1.53 -13.97
N TRP A 175 -6.31 -1.02 -13.89
CA TRP A 175 -6.00 0.21 -13.14
C TRP A 175 -6.70 1.43 -13.72
N LEU A 176 -6.72 1.58 -15.05
CA LEU A 176 -7.43 2.67 -15.71
C LEU A 176 -8.95 2.55 -15.51
N TYR A 177 -9.50 1.33 -15.61
CA TYR A 177 -10.91 1.09 -15.35
C TYR A 177 -11.29 1.47 -13.92
N VAL A 178 -10.48 1.05 -12.93
CA VAL A 178 -10.65 1.42 -11.52
C VAL A 178 -10.63 2.94 -11.36
N LEU A 179 -9.67 3.66 -11.97
CA LEU A 179 -9.58 5.12 -11.90
C LEU A 179 -10.75 5.86 -12.59
N SER A 180 -11.46 5.20 -13.51
CA SER A 180 -12.60 5.78 -14.23
C SER A 180 -13.95 5.63 -13.52
N LEU A 181 -14.00 4.82 -12.44
CA LEU A 181 -15.18 4.56 -11.60
C LEU A 181 -15.23 5.52 -10.40
#